data_AF-A2E7Y9-F1
#
_entry.id   AF-A2E7Y9-F1
#
_cell.length_a   1.000
_cell.length_b   1.000
_cell.length_c   1.000
_cell.angle_alpha   90.00
_cell.angle_beta   90.00
_cell.angle_gamma   90.00
#
_symmetry.space_group_name_H-M   'P 1'
#
loop_
_entity.id
_entity.type
_entity.pdbx_description
1 polymer ?
#
loop_
_entity_poly.entity_id
_entity_poly.type
_entity_poly.pdbx_seq_one_letter_code
_entity_poly.pdbx_strand_id
1 'polypeptide(L)'
;MTKLSTYLGFHKRRFYDAINILDAIGCCTRMDNDTFLWNGLSNVNTFIQHLVEQNSVYSEKQELAKILPEQDVINLKIMTQQFILCFIALQYQQLNIKEVSNYFSRNSDHFKTIVCKLYQITHVLTSIGIIDKTKKSGEYKISDNLIFPMTDTYPFSIPALLKRQVPWNYCSKVIEERRTEYRKYQNKDLE
;
A
#
# COMPACT_ATOMS: atom_id res chain seq x y z
N MET A 1 16.95 6.70 -22.71
CA MET A 1 17.44 5.69 -21.74
C MET A 1 18.40 4.59 -22.24
N THR A 2 18.50 4.26 -23.54
CA THR A 2 19.27 3.08 -24.01
C THR A 2 20.76 3.03 -23.64
N LYS A 3 21.44 4.19 -23.66
CA LYS A 3 22.87 4.30 -23.30
C LYS A 3 23.12 4.03 -21.80
N LEU A 4 22.17 4.41 -20.95
CA LEU A 4 22.23 4.24 -19.49
C LEU A 4 22.03 2.79 -19.08
N SER A 5 21.09 2.07 -19.72
CA SER A 5 20.84 0.66 -19.43
C SER A 5 22.03 -0.24 -19.77
N THR A 6 22.75 0.05 -20.86
CA THR A 6 23.97 -0.69 -21.24
C THR A 6 25.16 -0.33 -20.36
N TYR A 7 25.25 0.94 -19.94
CA TYR A 7 26.33 1.41 -19.07
C TYR A 7 26.23 0.86 -17.64
N LEU A 8 25.01 0.84 -17.07
CA LEU A 8 24.76 0.36 -15.70
C LEU A 8 24.38 -1.12 -15.63
N GLY A 9 24.31 -1.82 -16.78
CA GLY A 9 24.08 -3.27 -16.83
C GLY A 9 22.69 -3.73 -16.36
N PHE A 10 21.66 -2.88 -16.43
CA PHE A 10 20.30 -3.25 -16.00
C PHE A 10 19.32 -3.41 -17.16
N HIS A 11 18.35 -4.31 -16.99
CA HIS A 11 17.25 -4.47 -17.93
C HIS A 11 16.25 -3.32 -17.81
N LYS A 12 16.02 -2.59 -18.91
CA LYS A 12 15.05 -1.47 -18.98
C LYS A 12 13.68 -1.81 -18.36
N ARG A 13 13.18 -3.02 -18.63
CA ARG A 13 11.89 -3.46 -18.09
C ARG A 13 11.83 -3.41 -16.57
N ARG A 14 12.91 -3.81 -15.88
CA ARG A 14 12.98 -3.80 -14.40
C ARG A 14 13.08 -2.39 -13.84
N PHE A 15 13.75 -1.49 -14.55
CA PHE A 15 13.77 -0.07 -14.19
C PHE A 15 12.37 0.53 -14.26
N TYR A 16 11.59 0.26 -15.32
CA TYR A 16 10.22 0.75 -15.41
C TYR A 16 9.31 0.16 -14.31
N ASP A 17 9.52 -1.08 -13.87
CA ASP A 17 8.78 -1.61 -12.71
C ASP A 17 9.06 -0.79 -11.44
N ALA A 18 10.35 -0.52 -11.15
CA ALA A 18 10.74 0.28 -9.99
C ALA A 18 10.20 1.72 -10.07
N ILE A 19 10.29 2.35 -11.25
CA ILE A 19 9.77 3.70 -11.46
C ILE A 19 8.24 3.73 -11.34
N ASN A 20 7.52 2.73 -11.86
CA ASN A 20 6.07 2.65 -11.70
C ASN A 20 5.66 2.53 -10.22
N ILE A 21 6.43 1.79 -9.41
CA ILE A 21 6.21 1.68 -7.96
C ILE A 21 6.52 3.01 -7.27
N LEU A 22 7.61 3.68 -7.63
CA LEU A 22 8.00 4.99 -7.08
C LEU A 22 6.99 6.09 -7.43
N ASP A 23 6.47 6.08 -8.66
CA ASP A 23 5.41 6.99 -9.12
C ASP A 23 4.07 6.68 -8.44
N ALA A 24 3.82 5.42 -8.09
CA ALA A 24 2.62 5.01 -7.35
C ALA A 24 2.56 5.57 -5.92
N ILE A 25 3.71 5.86 -5.31
CA ILE A 25 3.84 6.38 -3.94
C ILE A 25 4.15 7.88 -3.88
N GLY A 26 4.25 8.54 -5.04
CA GLY A 26 4.52 9.97 -5.15
C GLY A 26 6.00 10.38 -5.05
N CYS A 27 6.94 9.44 -5.02
CA CYS A 27 8.40 9.75 -5.01
C CYS A 27 8.88 10.30 -6.35
N CYS A 28 8.25 9.88 -7.44
CA CYS A 28 8.57 10.32 -8.79
C CYS A 28 7.30 10.83 -9.47
N THR A 29 7.48 11.65 -10.50
CA THR A 29 6.43 11.98 -11.47
C THR A 29 6.94 11.75 -12.88
N ARG A 30 6.19 10.99 -13.67
CA ARG A 30 6.50 10.80 -15.08
C ARG A 30 6.16 12.05 -15.88
N MET A 31 7.15 12.63 -16.53
CA MET A 31 6.96 13.78 -17.44
C MET A 31 6.77 13.30 -18.87
N ASP A 32 7.64 12.40 -19.34
CA ASP A 32 7.63 11.85 -20.70
C ASP A 32 7.89 10.33 -20.70
N ASN A 33 8.12 9.73 -21.87
CA ASN A 33 8.43 8.29 -21.98
C ASN A 33 9.75 7.88 -21.30
N ASP A 34 10.74 8.77 -21.29
CA ASP A 34 12.08 8.50 -20.78
C ASP A 34 12.53 9.52 -19.71
N THR A 35 11.66 10.46 -19.33
CA THR A 35 11.96 11.56 -18.40
C THR A 35 11.10 11.47 -17.14
N PHE A 36 11.75 11.50 -15.99
CA PHE A 36 11.12 11.41 -14.67
C PHE A 36 11.64 12.52 -13.77
N LEU A 37 10.74 13.14 -13.01
CA LEU A 37 11.06 14.09 -11.97
C LEU A 37 11.13 13.35 -10.63
N TRP A 38 12.21 13.53 -9.87
CA TRP A 38 12.35 13.03 -8.50
C TRP A 38 11.81 14.08 -7.52
N ASN A 39 10.72 13.76 -6.84
CA ASN A 39 10.06 14.64 -5.87
C ASN A 39 10.61 14.47 -4.45
N GLY A 40 11.36 13.38 -4.19
CA GLY A 40 11.90 13.07 -2.87
C GLY A 40 10.97 12.23 -2.00
N LEU A 41 11.55 11.65 -0.94
CA LEU A 41 10.83 10.80 0.01
C LEU A 41 9.92 11.59 0.95
N SER A 42 10.20 12.88 1.14
CA SER A 42 9.34 13.79 1.91
C SER A 42 7.92 13.87 1.32
N ASN A 43 7.77 13.69 0.01
CA ASN A 43 6.47 13.76 -0.66
C ASN A 43 5.58 12.53 -0.41
N VAL A 44 6.14 11.42 0.06
CA VAL A 44 5.40 10.17 0.27
C VAL A 44 4.25 10.36 1.27
N ASN A 45 4.51 11.04 2.39
CA ASN A 45 3.49 11.26 3.41
C ASN A 45 2.32 12.10 2.86
N THR A 46 2.61 13.19 2.14
CA THR A 46 1.61 14.05 1.50
C THR A 46 0.81 13.27 0.44
N PHE A 47 1.48 12.44 -0.34
CA PHE A 47 0.82 11.63 -1.36
C PHE A 47 -0.09 10.57 -0.74
N ILE A 48 0.35 9.91 0.33
CA ILE A 48 -0.48 8.94 1.07
C ILE A 48 -1.69 9.65 1.70
N GLN A 49 -1.54 10.87 2.21
CA GLN A 49 -2.66 11.68 2.70
C GLN A 49 -3.70 11.90 1.61
N HIS A 50 -3.28 12.35 0.42
CA HIS A 50 -4.19 12.51 -0.70
C HIS A 50 -4.83 11.19 -1.16
N LEU A 51 -4.09 10.08 -1.16
CA LEU A 51 -4.68 8.76 -1.47
C LEU A 51 -5.79 8.37 -0.48
N VAL A 52 -5.57 8.62 0.80
CA VAL A 52 -6.51 8.32 1.88
C VAL A 52 -7.77 9.18 1.76
N GLU A 53 -7.61 10.47 1.46
CA GLU A 53 -8.70 11.41 1.20
C GLU A 53 -9.52 11.01 -0.04
N GLN A 54 -8.83 10.70 -1.15
CA GLN A 54 -9.47 10.28 -2.40
C GLN A 54 -10.30 9.01 -2.25
N ASN A 55 -9.82 8.05 -1.45
CA ASN A 55 -10.52 6.79 -1.20
C ASN A 55 -11.49 6.87 -0.02
N SER A 56 -11.60 8.04 0.62
CA SER A 56 -12.45 8.28 1.80
C SER A 56 -12.28 7.20 2.87
N VAL A 57 -11.04 6.77 3.13
CA VAL A 57 -10.74 5.59 3.95
C VAL A 57 -11.30 5.72 5.37
N TYR A 58 -11.37 6.91 5.92
CA TYR A 58 -11.87 7.14 7.28
C TYR A 58 -13.36 7.49 7.36
N SER A 59 -14.08 7.48 6.23
CA SER A 59 -15.52 7.72 6.25
C SER A 59 -16.25 6.55 6.92
N GLU A 60 -17.23 6.86 7.77
CA GLU A 60 -17.95 5.88 8.61
C GLU A 60 -18.72 4.82 7.81
N LYS A 61 -18.95 5.02 6.51
CA LYS A 61 -19.74 4.13 5.64
C LYS A 61 -18.93 3.41 4.56
N GLN A 62 -17.60 3.50 4.60
CA GLN A 62 -16.78 2.99 3.51
C GLN A 62 -16.34 1.54 3.78
N GLU A 63 -16.79 0.61 2.93
CA GLU A 63 -16.42 -0.81 2.95
C GLU A 63 -15.01 -1.05 2.41
N LEU A 64 -14.38 -2.17 2.83
CA LEU A 64 -13.02 -2.51 2.37
C LEU A 64 -13.01 -2.79 0.87
N ALA A 65 -14.04 -3.45 0.34
CA ALA A 65 -14.17 -3.73 -1.08
C ALA A 65 -14.17 -2.50 -1.99
N LYS A 66 -14.63 -1.34 -1.47
CA LYS A 66 -14.65 -0.07 -2.21
C LYS A 66 -13.31 0.66 -2.13
N ILE A 67 -12.59 0.54 -1.01
CA ILE A 67 -11.23 1.09 -0.85
C ILE A 67 -10.22 0.29 -1.66
N LEU A 68 -10.41 -1.03 -1.69
CA LEU A 68 -9.59 -1.99 -2.39
C LEU A 68 -10.46 -2.66 -3.47
N PRO A 69 -10.72 -1.95 -4.58
CA PRO A 69 -11.49 -2.49 -5.68
C PRO A 69 -10.75 -3.66 -6.32
N GLU A 70 -11.53 -4.60 -6.83
CA GLU A 70 -11.00 -5.70 -7.61
C GLU A 70 -10.47 -5.19 -8.94
N GLN A 71 -9.41 -5.81 -9.45
CA GLN A 71 -8.80 -5.44 -10.72
C GLN A 71 -8.82 -6.61 -11.68
N ASP A 72 -9.56 -6.46 -12.77
CA ASP A 72 -9.52 -7.40 -13.91
C ASP A 72 -8.16 -7.36 -14.60
N VAL A 73 -7.46 -6.22 -14.56
CA VAL A 73 -6.14 -6.02 -15.17
C VAL A 73 -5.12 -5.65 -14.11
N ILE A 74 -4.09 -6.49 -13.99
CA ILE A 74 -3.03 -6.37 -13.00
C ILE A 74 -2.10 -5.21 -13.35
N ASN A 75 -2.29 -4.05 -12.71
CA ASN A 75 -1.43 -2.89 -12.87
C ASN A 75 -0.55 -2.66 -11.64
N LEU A 76 0.77 -2.67 -11.83
CA LEU A 76 1.74 -2.52 -10.73
C LEU A 76 1.57 -1.21 -9.95
N LYS A 77 1.20 -0.11 -10.63
CA LYS A 77 0.97 1.18 -9.97
C LYS A 77 -0.23 1.11 -9.03
N ILE A 78 -1.36 0.61 -9.51
CA ILE A 78 -2.59 0.53 -8.73
C ILE A 78 -2.43 -0.51 -7.60
N MET A 79 -1.81 -1.66 -7.88
CA MET A 79 -1.48 -2.65 -6.85
C MET A 79 -0.60 -2.07 -5.73
N THR A 80 0.36 -1.20 -6.05
CA THR A 80 1.21 -0.55 -5.04
C THR A 80 0.39 0.38 -4.15
N GLN A 81 -0.50 1.18 -4.73
CA GLN A 81 -1.39 2.07 -3.98
C GLN A 81 -2.35 1.29 -3.09
N GLN A 82 -2.99 0.26 -3.63
CA GLN A 82 -3.86 -0.64 -2.88
C GLN A 82 -3.12 -1.36 -1.75
N PHE A 83 -1.88 -1.79 -1.99
CA PHE A 83 -1.06 -2.44 -0.97
C PHE A 83 -0.81 -1.51 0.22
N ILE A 84 -0.45 -0.25 -0.03
CA ILE A 84 -0.29 0.76 1.04
C ILE A 84 -1.62 1.06 1.72
N LEU A 85 -2.69 1.26 0.95
CA LEU A 85 -4.04 1.49 1.48
C LEU A 85 -4.52 0.32 2.35
N CYS A 86 -4.09 -0.92 2.07
CA CYS A 86 -4.42 -2.10 2.87
C CYS A 86 -3.88 -1.99 4.31
N PHE A 87 -2.63 -1.53 4.50
CA PHE A 87 -2.08 -1.27 5.84
C PHE A 87 -2.92 -0.23 6.60
N ILE A 88 -3.32 0.84 5.91
CA ILE A 88 -4.04 1.97 6.51
C ILE A 88 -5.49 1.59 6.84
N ALA A 89 -6.19 0.97 5.89
CA ALA A 89 -7.61 0.63 6.02
C ALA A 89 -7.87 -0.42 7.11
N LEU A 90 -6.91 -1.33 7.32
CA LEU A 90 -6.96 -2.36 8.37
C LEU A 90 -6.31 -1.94 9.69
N GLN A 91 -5.53 -0.84 9.68
CA GLN A 91 -4.65 -0.44 10.79
C GLN A 91 -3.79 -1.60 11.29
N TYR A 92 -3.20 -2.36 10.37
CA TYR A 92 -2.26 -3.44 10.71
C TYR A 92 -0.83 -2.94 10.56
N GLN A 93 0.01 -3.17 11.57
CA GLN A 93 1.43 -2.83 11.49
C GLN A 93 2.20 -3.81 10.60
N GLN A 94 1.67 -5.02 10.44
CA GLN A 94 2.28 -6.13 9.72
C GLN A 94 1.24 -6.80 8.82
N LEU A 95 1.63 -7.14 7.59
CA LEU A 95 0.79 -7.86 6.64
C LEU A 95 1.55 -9.02 6.02
N ASN A 96 0.85 -10.14 5.80
CA ASN A 96 1.35 -11.26 5.03
C ASN A 96 0.98 -11.11 3.54
N ILE A 97 1.96 -11.28 2.64
CA ILE A 97 1.74 -11.19 1.19
C ILE A 97 0.68 -12.17 0.70
N LYS A 98 0.63 -13.40 1.24
CA LYS A 98 -0.34 -14.40 0.80
C LYS A 98 -1.77 -13.99 1.16
N GLU A 99 -1.98 -13.53 2.39
CA GLU A 99 -3.28 -13.05 2.85
C GLU A 99 -3.77 -11.85 2.03
N VAL A 100 -2.88 -10.90 1.75
CA VAL A 100 -3.22 -9.75 0.88
C VAL A 100 -3.52 -10.22 -0.53
N SER A 101 -2.76 -11.19 -1.05
CA SER A 101 -2.98 -11.75 -2.38
C SER A 101 -4.34 -12.42 -2.50
N ASN A 102 -4.75 -13.20 -1.49
CA ASN A 102 -6.07 -13.85 -1.44
C ASN A 102 -7.20 -12.83 -1.47
N TYR A 103 -7.04 -11.73 -0.74
CA TYR A 103 -8.03 -10.65 -0.76
C TYR A 103 -8.09 -9.94 -2.12
N PHE A 104 -6.94 -9.70 -2.76
CA PHE A 104 -6.87 -9.06 -4.08
C PHE A 104 -7.38 -9.99 -5.19
N SER A 105 -7.31 -11.31 -5.01
CA SER A 105 -7.77 -12.32 -5.96
C SER A 105 -9.16 -12.88 -5.62
N ARG A 106 -9.97 -12.17 -4.83
CA ARG A 106 -11.22 -12.68 -4.27
C ARG A 106 -12.19 -13.30 -5.29
N ASN A 107 -12.25 -12.78 -6.52
CA ASN A 107 -13.01 -13.35 -7.64
C ASN A 107 -12.17 -13.52 -8.92
N SER A 108 -10.83 -13.51 -8.82
CA SER A 108 -9.94 -13.68 -9.98
C SER A 108 -8.96 -14.84 -9.83
N ASP A 109 -8.67 -15.52 -10.93
CA ASP A 109 -7.69 -16.63 -10.97
C ASP A 109 -6.22 -16.13 -10.96
N HIS A 110 -6.01 -14.85 -10.67
CA HIS A 110 -4.73 -14.17 -10.79
C HIS A 110 -3.86 -14.23 -9.52
N PHE A 111 -4.20 -15.09 -8.57
CA PHE A 111 -3.50 -15.23 -7.29
C PHE A 111 -1.96 -15.29 -7.45
N LYS A 112 -1.44 -16.23 -8.26
CA LYS A 112 0.02 -16.39 -8.45
C LYS A 112 0.68 -15.15 -9.03
N THR A 113 0.01 -14.46 -9.95
CA THR A 113 0.53 -13.24 -10.56
C THR A 113 0.53 -12.08 -9.56
N ILE A 114 -0.53 -11.95 -8.76
CA ILE A 114 -0.64 -10.95 -7.69
C ILE A 114 0.45 -11.18 -6.64
N VAL A 115 0.62 -12.42 -6.16
CA VAL A 115 1.70 -12.80 -5.23
C VAL A 115 3.06 -12.37 -5.78
N CYS A 116 3.37 -12.74 -7.02
CA CYS A 116 4.63 -12.40 -7.68
C CYS A 116 4.84 -10.87 -7.80
N LYS A 117 3.78 -10.12 -8.11
CA LYS A 117 3.81 -8.66 -8.22
C LYS A 117 3.95 -7.99 -6.86
N LEU A 118 3.28 -8.48 -5.82
CA LEU A 118 3.44 -7.99 -4.46
C LEU A 118 4.87 -8.22 -3.95
N TYR A 119 5.49 -9.38 -4.23
CA TYR A 119 6.91 -9.57 -3.93
C TYR A 119 7.79 -8.51 -4.61
N GLN A 120 7.57 -8.22 -5.91
CA GLN A 120 8.31 -7.17 -6.61
C GLN A 120 8.09 -5.79 -5.96
N ILE A 121 6.86 -5.45 -5.59
CA ILE A 121 6.52 -4.21 -4.88
C ILE A 121 7.27 -4.15 -3.55
N THR A 122 7.22 -5.21 -2.75
CA THR A 122 7.86 -5.23 -1.43
C THR A 122 9.37 -5.07 -1.50
N HIS A 123 10.03 -5.69 -2.48
CA HIS A 123 11.47 -5.51 -2.69
C HIS A 123 11.85 -4.05 -2.94
N VAL A 124 11.07 -3.33 -3.76
CA VAL A 124 11.32 -1.92 -4.04
C VAL A 124 11.00 -1.06 -2.81
N LEU A 125 9.85 -1.26 -2.16
CA LEU A 125 9.46 -0.50 -0.98
C LEU A 125 10.42 -0.70 0.21
N THR A 126 10.97 -1.91 0.38
CA THR A 126 12.02 -2.16 1.38
C THR A 126 13.33 -1.46 1.04
N SER A 127 13.70 -1.40 -0.24
CA SER A 127 14.92 -0.69 -0.66
C SER A 127 14.85 0.82 -0.37
N ILE A 128 13.64 1.37 -0.31
CA ILE A 128 13.38 2.79 -0.04
C ILE A 128 13.17 3.06 1.47
N GLY A 129 12.99 2.01 2.28
CA GLY A 129 12.75 2.12 3.72
C GLY A 129 11.30 2.46 4.10
N ILE A 130 10.33 2.16 3.23
CA ILE A 130 8.90 2.35 3.50
C ILE A 130 8.35 1.16 4.30
N ILE A 131 8.80 -0.05 3.98
CA ILE A 131 8.42 -1.29 4.68
C ILE A 131 9.66 -2.11 5.01
N ASP A 132 9.61 -2.83 6.12
CA ASP A 132 10.67 -3.71 6.60
C ASP A 132 10.25 -5.18 6.56
N LYS A 133 11.20 -6.07 6.29
CA LYS A 133 10.97 -7.52 6.39
C LYS A 133 10.89 -7.94 7.85
N THR A 134 9.90 -8.75 8.22
CA THR A 134 9.85 -9.34 9.55
C THR A 134 10.61 -10.67 9.60
N LYS A 135 10.65 -11.29 10.78
CA LYS A 135 11.27 -12.61 10.98
C LYS A 135 10.53 -13.74 10.28
N LYS A 136 9.22 -13.58 10.02
CA LYS A 136 8.40 -14.59 9.35
C LYS A 136 8.47 -14.39 7.84
N SER A 137 8.62 -15.50 7.10
CA SER A 137 8.69 -15.44 5.64
C SER A 137 7.38 -14.92 5.04
N GLY A 138 7.49 -13.91 4.18
CA GLY A 138 6.34 -13.31 3.47
C GLY A 138 5.56 -12.27 4.28
N GLU A 139 6.00 -11.93 5.49
CA GLU A 139 5.40 -10.89 6.32
C GLU A 139 6.27 -9.62 6.30
N TYR A 140 5.61 -8.48 6.17
CA TYR A 140 6.24 -7.17 6.06
C TYR A 140 5.61 -6.22 7.07
N LYS A 141 6.46 -5.46 7.75
CA LYS A 141 6.10 -4.41 8.70
C LYS A 141 6.16 -3.08 8.00
N ILE A 142 5.23 -2.17 8.27
CA ILE A 142 5.37 -0.78 7.85
C ILE A 142 6.42 -0.06 8.71
N SER A 143 7.26 0.77 8.08
CA SER A 143 8.29 1.54 8.80
C SER A 143 7.63 2.58 9.71
N ASP A 144 8.24 2.83 10.87
CA ASP A 144 7.70 3.77 11.86
C ASP A 144 7.89 5.25 11.43
N ASN A 145 8.60 5.49 10.32
CA ASN A 145 8.89 6.82 9.77
C ASN A 145 7.71 7.41 8.96
N LEU A 146 6.73 6.59 8.59
CA LEU A 146 5.56 7.02 7.85
C LEU A 146 4.53 7.58 8.82
N ILE A 147 4.29 8.88 8.71
CA ILE A 147 3.23 9.56 9.47
C ILE A 147 1.95 9.35 8.69
N PHE A 148 1.21 8.29 9.03
CA PHE A 148 -0.12 8.14 8.50
C PHE A 148 -1.02 9.21 9.10
N PRO A 149 -1.80 9.93 8.28
CA PRO A 149 -2.83 10.82 8.81
C PRO A 149 -3.83 9.95 9.55
N MET A 150 -3.75 9.88 10.87
CA MET A 150 -4.96 9.66 11.66
C MET A 150 -5.75 10.95 11.49
N THR A 151 -6.69 10.99 10.55
CA THR A 151 -7.67 12.08 10.59
C THR A 151 -8.46 11.87 11.86
N ASP A 152 -8.46 12.87 12.73
CA ASP A 152 -9.34 12.98 13.87
C ASP A 152 -10.78 12.75 13.39
N THR A 153 -11.26 11.51 13.47
CA THR A 153 -12.64 11.15 13.14
C THR A 153 -13.64 11.81 14.08
N TYR A 154 -13.13 12.46 15.14
CA TYR A 154 -13.90 13.27 16.07
C TYR A 154 -13.06 14.49 16.46
N PRO A 155 -13.26 15.67 15.82
CA PRO A 155 -12.58 16.92 16.22
C PRO A 155 -12.86 17.31 17.68
N PHE A 156 -13.85 16.67 18.32
CA PHE A 156 -14.20 16.85 19.73
C PHE A 156 -13.84 15.67 20.63
N SER A 157 -13.09 14.67 20.15
CA SER A 157 -12.58 13.63 21.03
C SER A 157 -11.46 14.16 21.90
N ILE A 158 -11.38 13.68 23.15
CA ILE A 158 -10.34 14.09 24.11
C ILE A 158 -8.92 13.94 23.52
N PRO A 159 -8.57 12.87 22.76
CA PRO A 159 -7.26 12.79 22.09
C PRO A 159 -7.02 13.89 21.04
N ALA A 160 -8.01 14.19 20.20
CA ALA A 160 -7.93 15.24 19.17
C ALA A 160 -7.76 16.64 19.81
N LEU A 161 -8.53 16.92 20.86
CA LEU A 161 -8.43 18.18 21.63
C LEU A 161 -7.09 18.33 22.33
N LEU A 162 -6.49 17.22 22.77
CA LEU A 162 -5.17 17.21 23.40
C LEU A 162 -4.01 17.15 22.39
N LYS A 163 -4.28 17.22 21.07
CA LYS A 163 -3.31 16.97 19.98
C LYS A 163 -2.47 15.70 20.21
N ARG A 164 -3.01 14.74 20.94
CA ARG A 164 -2.31 13.51 21.27
C ARG A 164 -2.52 12.58 20.09
N GLN A 165 -1.43 12.17 19.45
CA GLN A 165 -1.49 11.16 18.39
C GLN A 165 -2.29 9.96 18.91
N VAL A 166 -3.42 9.69 18.27
CA VAL A 166 -4.25 8.54 18.61
C VAL A 166 -3.41 7.30 18.30
N PRO A 167 -3.28 6.32 19.22
CA PRO A 167 -2.49 5.13 18.97
C PRO A 167 -2.96 4.46 17.67
N TRP A 168 -2.02 3.90 16.89
CA TRP A 168 -2.28 3.14 15.65
C TRP A 168 -3.42 2.10 15.79
N ASN A 169 -3.70 1.67 17.02
CA ASN A 169 -4.66 0.65 17.39
C ASN A 169 -6.04 1.20 17.83
N TYR A 170 -6.35 2.48 17.60
CA TYR A 170 -7.68 3.03 17.90
C TYR A 170 -8.72 2.42 16.95
N CYS A 171 -9.33 1.34 17.43
CA CYS A 171 -10.23 0.52 16.65
C CYS A 171 -11.63 1.15 16.65
N SER A 172 -11.98 1.85 15.56
CA SER A 172 -13.38 2.21 15.32
C SER A 172 -14.16 0.96 14.89
N LYS A 173 -15.47 0.95 15.12
CA LYS A 173 -16.36 -0.16 14.71
C LYS A 173 -16.20 -0.51 13.22
N VAL A 174 -16.04 0.51 12.38
CA VAL A 174 -15.83 0.39 10.93
C VAL A 174 -14.56 -0.38 10.60
N ILE A 175 -13.47 -0.15 11.35
CA ILE A 175 -12.19 -0.83 11.12
C ILE A 175 -12.29 -2.30 11.51
N GLU A 176 -13.00 -2.62 12.59
CA GLU A 176 -13.20 -4.02 12.96
C GLU A 176 -14.08 -4.75 11.92
N GLU A 177 -15.13 -4.11 11.40
CA GLU A 177 -15.93 -4.64 10.29
C GLU A 177 -15.06 -4.97 9.07
N ARG A 178 -14.16 -4.06 8.66
CA ARG A 178 -13.20 -4.32 7.57
C ARG A 178 -12.25 -5.47 7.88
N ARG A 179 -11.78 -5.60 9.12
CA ARG A 179 -10.93 -6.74 9.53
C ARG A 179 -11.70 -8.05 9.46
N THR A 180 -12.97 -8.06 9.86
CA THR A 180 -13.81 -9.26 9.73
C THR A 180 -14.02 -9.63 8.27
N GLU A 181 -14.24 -8.66 7.38
CA GLU A 181 -14.33 -8.88 5.95
C GLU A 181 -13.04 -9.47 5.39
N TYR A 182 -11.89 -8.88 5.73
CA TYR A 182 -10.58 -9.35 5.30
C TYR A 182 -10.29 -10.79 5.76
N ARG A 183 -10.60 -11.12 7.02
CA ARG A 183 -10.41 -12.48 7.58
C ARG A 183 -11.21 -13.55 6.86
N LYS A 184 -12.38 -13.23 6.29
CA LYS A 184 -13.20 -14.22 5.53
C LYS A 184 -12.42 -14.81 4.35
N TYR A 185 -11.54 -14.04 3.73
CA TYR A 185 -10.76 -14.47 2.57
C TYR A 185 -9.44 -15.17 2.93
N GLN A 186 -9.07 -15.24 4.20
CA GLN A 186 -7.85 -15.90 4.65
C GLN A 186 -8.00 -17.43 4.75
N ASN A 187 -9.22 -17.94 4.89
CA ASN A 187 -9.49 -19.37 5.09
C ASN A 187 -9.68 -20.17 3.78
N LYS A 188 -9.53 -19.55 2.59
CA LYS A 188 -9.73 -20.23 1.30
C LYS A 188 -8.59 -21.20 0.92
N ASP A 189 -7.45 -21.17 1.62
CA ASP A 189 -6.26 -21.99 1.30
C ASP A 189 -6.17 -23.32 2.10
N LEU A 190 -7.24 -23.74 2.79
CA LEU A 190 -7.27 -24.98 3.60
C LEU A 190 -8.16 -26.10 3.01
N GLU A 191 -8.67 -25.93 1.79
CA GLU A 191 -9.33 -26.99 1.00
C GLU A 191 -8.59 -27.19 -0.34
#